data_AF-A0A380FCJ9-F1
#
_entry.id   AF-A0A380FCJ9-F1
#
_cell.length_a   1.000
_cell.length_b   1.000
_cell.length_c   1.000
_cell.angle_alpha   90.00
_cell.angle_beta   90.00
_cell.angle_gamma   90.00
#
_symmetry.space_group_name_H-M   'P 1'
#
loop_
_entity.id
_entity.type
_entity.pdbx_description
1 polymer ?
#
loop_
_entity_poly.entity_id
_entity_poly.type
_entity_poly.pdbx_seq_one_letter_code
_entity_poly.pdbx_strand_id
1 'polypeptide(L)'
;MSSKNKGTEDFKKNALNRFTLGEYKVSSKANRVGMLVEGPSVKAYYEDMPAHQSVQRGTIQVKRDGTPIILLNDHYTLGSYPQLGTIASYHLTKLGQKTSRY
;
A
#
# COMPACT_ATOMS: atom_id res chain seq x y z
N MET A 1 8.09 -22.93 -6.45
CA MET A 1 7.13 -22.91 -5.33
C MET A 1 6.63 -21.48 -5.17
N SER A 2 5.35 -21.21 -5.38
CA SER A 2 4.82 -19.83 -5.26
C SER A 2 4.85 -19.42 -3.78
N SER A 3 5.69 -18.46 -3.44
CA SER A 3 5.73 -17.90 -2.08
C SER A 3 4.37 -17.28 -1.78
N LYS A 4 3.66 -17.86 -0.79
CA LYS A 4 2.41 -17.29 -0.30
C LYS A 4 2.70 -15.89 0.24
N ASN A 5 1.93 -14.90 -0.17
CA ASN A 5 1.90 -13.58 0.46
C ASN A 5 1.39 -13.74 1.91
N LYS A 6 2.08 -13.16 2.88
CA LYS A 6 1.82 -13.34 4.32
C LYS A 6 1.30 -12.06 4.99
N GLY A 7 0.90 -11.06 4.19
CA GLY A 7 0.43 -9.79 4.71
C GLY A 7 1.52 -9.05 5.48
N THR A 8 1.25 -8.66 6.73
CA THR A 8 2.21 -7.92 7.57
C THR A 8 3.48 -8.70 7.89
N GLU A 9 3.46 -10.04 7.83
CA GLU A 9 4.64 -10.88 8.07
C GLU A 9 5.68 -10.75 6.95
N ASP A 10 5.29 -10.24 5.78
CA ASP A 10 6.23 -9.91 4.71
C ASP A 10 7.04 -8.65 5.06
N PHE A 11 6.79 -7.98 6.20
CA PHE A 11 7.47 -6.74 6.57
C PHE A 11 8.24 -6.88 7.88
N LYS A 12 9.49 -6.40 7.90
CA LYS A 12 10.22 -6.22 9.15
C LYS A 12 9.51 -5.18 10.02
N LYS A 13 9.58 -5.34 11.34
CA LYS A 13 9.01 -4.38 12.31
C LYS A 13 9.44 -2.92 12.05
N ASN A 14 10.69 -2.69 11.67
CA ASN A 14 11.18 -1.34 11.33
C ASN A 14 10.53 -0.77 10.06
N ALA A 15 10.12 -1.60 9.11
CA ALA A 15 9.40 -1.17 7.91
C ALA A 15 7.96 -0.78 8.24
N LEU A 16 7.30 -1.55 9.11
CA LEU A 16 5.98 -1.20 9.64
C LEU A 16 6.04 0.13 10.41
N ASN A 17 6.99 0.27 11.35
CA ASN A 17 7.19 1.51 12.11
C ASN A 17 7.45 2.71 11.21
N ARG A 18 8.29 2.54 10.17
CA ARG A 18 8.58 3.60 9.20
C ARG A 18 7.32 4.04 8.46
N PHE A 19 6.46 3.11 8.07
CA PHE A 19 5.21 3.46 7.42
C PHE A 19 4.24 4.16 8.37
N THR A 20 4.11 3.68 9.61
CA THR A 20 3.14 4.24 10.57
C THR A 20 3.55 5.58 11.17
N LEU A 21 4.86 5.84 11.30
CA LEU A 21 5.41 7.05 11.90
C LEU A 21 5.98 8.03 10.86
N GLY A 22 6.12 7.59 9.61
CA GLY A 22 6.66 8.40 8.52
C GLY A 22 5.64 9.40 8.02
N GLU A 23 6.13 10.55 7.57
CA GLU A 23 5.32 11.49 6.79
C GLU A 23 5.33 11.09 5.33
N TYR A 24 4.14 11.14 4.72
CA TYR A 24 3.92 10.78 3.34
C TYR A 24 3.11 11.85 2.62
N LYS A 25 3.53 12.17 1.40
CA LYS A 25 2.88 13.11 0.50
C LYS A 25 2.11 12.34 -0.57
N VAL A 26 0.91 12.80 -0.90
CA VAL A 26 0.14 12.24 -2.04
C VAL A 26 0.86 12.60 -3.33
N SER A 27 1.21 11.60 -4.14
CA SER A 27 1.82 11.79 -5.45
C SER A 27 0.81 12.40 -6.44
N SER A 28 1.30 13.17 -7.40
CA SER A 28 0.49 13.66 -8.53
C SER A 28 -0.04 12.53 -9.43
N LYS A 29 0.49 11.31 -9.30
CA LYS A 29 0.06 10.12 -10.05
C LYS A 29 -1.16 9.41 -9.45
N ALA A 30 -1.77 9.96 -8.40
CA ALA A 30 -2.97 9.40 -7.79
C ALA A 30 -4.15 9.44 -8.78
N ASN A 31 -4.93 8.36 -8.83
CA ASN A 31 -6.14 8.24 -9.66
C ASN A 31 -7.22 7.44 -8.91
N ARG A 32 -8.36 7.14 -9.57
CA ARG A 32 -9.48 6.43 -8.93
C ARG A 32 -9.17 4.97 -8.56
N VAL A 33 -8.13 4.37 -9.14
CA VAL A 33 -7.68 3.00 -8.84
C VAL A 33 -6.81 2.99 -7.59
N GLY A 34 -5.90 3.95 -7.45
CA GLY A 34 -5.01 4.03 -6.30
C GLY A 34 -4.32 5.37 -6.11
N MET A 35 -3.99 5.63 -4.85
CA MET A 35 -3.25 6.80 -4.41
C MET A 35 -1.82 6.40 -4.07
N LEU A 36 -0.87 6.78 -4.92
CA LEU A 36 0.55 6.62 -4.61
C LEU A 36 0.95 7.66 -3.57
N VAL A 37 1.75 7.23 -2.60
CA VAL A 37 2.29 8.12 -1.58
C VAL A 37 3.81 8.09 -1.58
N GLU A 38 4.40 9.28 -1.61
CA GLU A 38 5.83 9.53 -1.65
C GLU A 38 6.34 9.86 -0.24
N GLY A 39 7.42 9.21 0.16
CA GLY A 39 7.96 9.33 1.51
C GLY A 39 8.99 8.24 1.78
N PRO A 40 9.24 7.91 3.06
CA PRO A 40 10.19 6.87 3.43
C PRO A 40 9.88 5.51 2.78
N SER A 41 10.86 4.93 2.09
CA SER A 41 10.72 3.62 1.41
C SER A 41 10.44 2.50 2.41
N VAL A 42 9.41 1.71 2.11
CA VAL A 42 8.99 0.53 2.87
C VAL A 42 9.36 -0.70 2.07
N LYS A 43 10.15 -1.62 2.62
CA LYS A 43 10.51 -2.85 1.91
C LYS A 43 9.85 -4.05 2.57
N ALA A 44 9.11 -4.81 1.77
CA ALA A 44 8.73 -6.17 2.12
C ALA A 44 9.89 -7.13 1.81
N TYR A 45 9.95 -8.23 2.55
CA TYR A 45 10.82 -9.36 2.33
C TYR A 45 10.03 -10.44 1.58
N TYR A 46 10.37 -10.63 0.32
CA TYR A 46 9.87 -11.72 -0.51
C TYR A 46 10.93 -12.04 -1.55
N GLU A 47 11.18 -13.34 -1.78
CA GLU A 47 12.18 -13.80 -2.74
C GLU A 47 11.65 -13.67 -4.18
N ASP A 48 10.37 -13.96 -4.37
CA ASP A 48 9.65 -13.93 -5.66
C ASP A 48 8.35 -13.13 -5.55
N MET A 49 7.76 -12.77 -6.70
CA MET A 49 6.49 -12.04 -6.73
C MET A 49 5.42 -12.83 -5.94
N PRO A 50 4.78 -12.21 -4.94
CA PRO A 50 3.81 -12.90 -4.10
C PRO A 50 2.62 -13.40 -4.91
N ALA A 51 2.01 -14.51 -4.45
CA ALA A 51 0.74 -14.95 -4.99
C ALA A 51 -0.33 -13.85 -4.91
N HIS A 52 -1.24 -13.83 -5.90
CA HIS A 52 -2.37 -12.91 -5.90
C HIS A 52 -3.26 -13.11 -4.67
N GLN A 53 -3.69 -12.02 -4.04
CA GLN A 53 -4.61 -12.03 -2.90
C GLN A 53 -5.79 -11.11 -3.13
N SER A 54 -6.91 -11.42 -2.47
CA SER A 54 -8.03 -10.49 -2.42
C SER A 54 -7.58 -9.16 -1.83
N VAL A 55 -8.09 -8.10 -2.43
CA VAL A 55 -7.89 -6.73 -1.97
C VAL A 55 -9.25 -6.04 -1.85
N GLN A 56 -9.28 -5.03 -1.00
CA GLN A 56 -10.44 -4.16 -0.82
C GLN A 56 -10.04 -2.69 -0.87
N ARG A 57 -11.02 -1.81 -1.00
CA ARG A 57 -10.80 -0.37 -0.91
C ARG A 57 -10.11 -0.03 0.41
N GLY A 58 -9.05 0.75 0.35
CA GLY A 58 -8.21 1.10 1.50
C GLY A 58 -7.05 0.15 1.75
N THR A 59 -6.93 -0.95 1.01
CA THR A 59 -5.76 -1.83 1.10
C THR A 59 -4.50 -1.05 0.75
N ILE A 60 -3.47 -1.19 1.58
CA ILE A 60 -2.17 -0.57 1.42
C ILE A 60 -1.23 -1.63 0.87
N GLN A 61 -0.85 -1.49 -0.39
CA GLN A 61 0.13 -2.34 -1.02
C GLN A 61 1.49 -1.64 -1.09
N VAL A 62 2.56 -2.42 -1.13
CA VAL A 62 3.92 -1.90 -1.29
C VAL A 62 4.52 -2.45 -2.58
N LYS A 63 4.86 -1.54 -3.50
CA LYS A 63 5.52 -1.89 -4.77
C LYS A 63 6.94 -2.39 -4.54
N ARG A 64 7.54 -2.99 -5.57
CA ARG A 64 8.93 -3.49 -5.53
C ARG A 64 9.99 -2.43 -5.23
N ASP A 65 9.73 -1.18 -5.63
CA ASP A 65 10.57 -0.01 -5.32
C ASP A 65 10.39 0.51 -3.87
N GLY A 66 9.45 -0.08 -3.13
CA GLY A 66 9.12 0.27 -1.76
C GLY A 66 8.16 1.45 -1.62
N THR A 67 7.55 1.90 -2.73
CA THR A 67 6.51 2.93 -2.72
C THR A 67 5.17 2.33 -2.27
N PRO A 68 4.52 2.88 -1.23
CA PRO A 68 3.18 2.45 -0.86
C PRO A 68 2.12 2.99 -1.84
N ILE A 69 1.09 2.19 -2.09
CA ILE A 69 -0.11 2.57 -2.84
C ILE A 69 -1.35 2.17 -2.03
N ILE A 70 -2.27 3.12 -1.88
CA ILE A 70 -3.56 2.92 -1.21
C ILE A 70 -4.62 2.69 -2.29
N LEU A 71 -5.28 1.53 -2.28
CA LEU A 71 -6.30 1.19 -3.26
C LEU A 71 -7.60 1.97 -3.03
N LEU A 72 -8.17 2.51 -4.11
CA LEU A 72 -9.34 3.40 -4.10
C LEU A 72 -10.54 2.74 -4.79
N ASN A 73 -11.57 3.50 -5.15
CA ASN A 73 -12.87 2.96 -5.56
C ASN A 73 -12.80 2.01 -6.76
N ASP A 74 -11.90 2.27 -7.71
CA ASP A 74 -11.82 1.52 -8.98
C ASP A 74 -10.71 0.44 -8.93
N HIS A 75 -10.31 0.02 -7.73
CA HIS A 75 -9.37 -1.07 -7.53
C HIS A 75 -9.88 -2.39 -8.12
N TYR A 76 -8.95 -3.22 -8.59
CA TYR A 76 -9.21 -4.61 -8.96
C TYR A 76 -9.50 -5.46 -7.71
N THR A 77 -10.03 -6.67 -7.90
CA THR A 77 -10.34 -7.59 -6.78
C THR A 77 -9.14 -8.40 -6.28
N LEU A 78 -8.13 -8.61 -7.12
CA LEU A 78 -6.93 -9.41 -6.81
C LEU A 78 -5.64 -8.61 -7.02
N GLY A 79 -4.83 -8.49 -5.97
CA GLY A 79 -3.55 -7.78 -5.99
C GLY A 79 -2.33 -8.68 -5.90
N SER A 80 -1.23 -8.26 -6.53
CA SER A 80 0.02 -9.03 -6.63
C SER A 80 1.18 -8.45 -5.79
N TYR A 81 0.89 -7.45 -4.95
CA TYR A 81 1.87 -6.83 -4.07
C TYR A 81 1.61 -7.20 -2.60
N PRO A 82 2.67 -7.27 -1.77
CA PRO A 82 2.53 -7.42 -0.31
C PRO A 82 1.61 -6.35 0.27
N GLN A 83 0.77 -6.78 1.20
CA GLN A 83 -0.22 -5.92 1.84
C GLN A 83 0.26 -5.53 3.24
N LEU A 84 0.45 -4.24 3.48
CA LEU A 84 0.85 -3.72 4.78
C LEU A 84 -0.33 -3.68 5.76
N GLY A 85 -1.54 -3.49 5.23
CA GLY A 85 -2.77 -3.44 6.00
C GLY A 85 -3.91 -2.83 5.20
N THR A 86 -5.02 -2.54 5.86
CA THR A 86 -6.15 -1.82 5.27
C THR A 86 -6.50 -0.61 6.13
N ILE A 87 -6.69 0.55 5.49
CA ILE A 87 -7.18 1.75 6.16
C ILE A 87 -8.65 1.56 6.54
N ALA A 88 -8.99 1.86 7.79
CA ALA A 88 -10.36 1.78 8.26
C ALA A 88 -11.30 2.62 7.38
N SER A 89 -12.45 2.06 7.03
CA SER A 89 -13.35 2.62 6.01
C SER A 89 -13.78 4.06 6.30
N TYR A 90 -14.00 4.40 7.57
CA TYR A 90 -14.40 5.75 8.03
C TYR A 90 -13.29 6.80 7.91
N HIS A 91 -12.03 6.40 7.70
CA HIS A 91 -10.92 7.32 7.42
C HIS A 91 -10.69 7.56 5.92
N LEU A 92 -11.26 6.72 5.04
CA LEU A 92 -11.02 6.81 3.59
C LEU A 92 -11.51 8.12 2.98
N THR A 93 -12.62 8.66 3.45
CA THR A 93 -13.17 9.93 2.95
C THR A 93 -12.19 11.10 3.16
N LYS A 94 -11.39 11.07 4.24
CA LYS A 94 -10.35 12.08 4.50
C LYS A 94 -9.19 11.98 3.52
N LEU A 95 -8.88 10.79 3.03
CA LEU A 95 -7.82 10.58 2.03
C LEU A 95 -8.23 11.06 0.65
N GLY A 96 -9.49 10.82 0.24
CA GLY A 96 -10.00 11.32 -1.05
C GLY A 96 -10.03 12.85 -1.17
N GLN A 97 -9.96 13.57 -0.04
CA GLN A 97 -9.89 15.04 0.00
C GLN A 97 -8.45 15.58 0.04
N LYS A 98 -7.44 14.72 0.21
CA LYS A 98 -6.03 15.13 0.21
C LYS A 98 -5.55 15.27 -1.24
N THR A 99 -5.35 16.51 -1.68
CA THR A 99 -4.68 16.80 -2.95
C THR A 99 -3.16 16.64 -2.82
N SER A 100 -2.49 16.30 -3.92
CA SER A 100 -1.06 16.56 -4.06
C SER A 100 -0.84 18.06 -3.87
N ARG A 101 -0.15 18.46 -2.79
CA ARG A 101 0.25 19.85 -2.57
C ARG A 101 1.73 19.94 -2.90
N TYR A 102 2.08 20.68 -3.96
CA TYR A 102 3.45 20.92 -4.38
C TYR A 102 4.33 21.39 -3.22
#